data_AF-A0A645FRA1-F1
#
_entry.id   AF-A0A645FRA1-F1
#
_cell.length_a   1.000
_cell.length_b   1.000
_cell.length_c   1.000
_cell.angle_alpha   90.00
_cell.angle_beta   90.00
_cell.angle_gamma   90.00
#
_symmetry.space_group_name_H-M   'P 1'
#
loop_
_entity.id
_entity.type
_entity.pdbx_description
1 polymer ?
#
loop_
_entity_poly.entity_id
_entity_poly.type
_entity_poly.pdbx_seq_one_letter_code
_entity_poly.pdbx_strand_id
1 'polypeptide(L)'
;MLFIGRFFNKNVVDLSRTIALTGPCVKSPQYYQTVVGANIESMVQGKINNCSHRFISGNVLTGIKVAGNGFMDPYATQITVIEEGNNIHELLGWGMPRFRKFSVSRTYFTAILESKLLRNLFGNIKYKWDARLMGGKRAIIMSGEYDKVLPMDIYPEFLFKAMIAGNIDKMEALGAYEIAPEDVALCEFVCTSKLPLQQIVRNSLDIMKKELE
;
A
#
# COMPACT_ATOMS: atom_id res chain seq x y z
N MET A 1 -22.06 -2.82 7.30
CA MET A 1 -22.84 -3.03 8.55
C MET A 1 -23.56 -1.77 9.03
N LEU A 2 -22.88 -0.69 9.41
CA LEU A 2 -23.54 0.52 9.97
C LEU A 2 -24.60 1.16 9.05
N PHE A 3 -24.34 1.25 7.75
CA PHE A 3 -25.31 1.79 6.77
C PHE A 3 -26.60 0.99 6.73
N ILE A 4 -26.49 -0.34 6.66
CA ILE A 4 -27.63 -1.27 6.64
C ILE A 4 -28.41 -1.16 7.94
N GLY A 5 -27.74 -1.18 9.10
CA GLY A 5 -28.40 -1.04 10.40
C GLY A 5 -29.15 0.29 10.56
N ARG A 6 -28.57 1.41 10.10
CA ARG A 6 -29.26 2.72 10.12
C ARG A 6 -30.45 2.77 9.17
N PHE A 7 -30.35 2.14 8.01
CA PHE A 7 -31.46 2.06 7.07
C PHE A 7 -32.65 1.35 7.70
N PHE A 8 -32.47 0.16 8.28
CA PHE A 8 -33.58 -0.57 8.93
C PHE A 8 -34.13 0.14 10.17
N ASN A 9 -33.28 0.87 10.92
CA ASN A 9 -33.73 1.56 12.13
C ASN A 9 -34.46 2.89 11.85
N LYS A 10 -34.04 3.62 10.81
CA LYS A 10 -34.54 4.98 10.52
C LYS A 10 -35.41 5.07 9.27
N ASN A 11 -35.45 4.01 8.45
CA ASN A 11 -36.03 4.01 7.10
C ASN A 11 -35.47 5.12 6.18
N VAL A 12 -34.22 5.55 6.42
CA VAL A 12 -33.53 6.57 5.63
C VAL A 12 -32.14 6.06 5.25
N VAL A 13 -31.74 6.30 4.01
CA VAL A 13 -30.39 5.97 3.52
C VAL A 13 -29.39 7.00 4.03
N ASP A 14 -28.75 6.69 5.17
CA ASP A 14 -27.70 7.50 5.79
C ASP A 14 -26.31 6.94 5.49
N LEU A 15 -25.60 7.59 4.55
CA LEU A 15 -24.24 7.25 4.12
C LEU A 15 -23.14 8.01 4.88
N SER A 16 -23.48 8.67 6.00
CA SER A 16 -22.47 9.40 6.77
C SER A 16 -21.47 8.45 7.45
N ARG A 17 -20.17 8.74 7.40
CA ARG A 17 -19.13 7.89 7.97
C ARG A 17 -18.07 8.73 8.67
N THR A 18 -17.50 8.19 9.73
CA THR A 18 -16.30 8.73 10.35
C THR A 18 -15.07 8.18 9.64
N ILE A 19 -14.17 9.06 9.23
CA ILE A 19 -12.91 8.74 8.56
C ILE A 19 -11.73 9.34 9.32
N ALA A 20 -10.53 8.78 9.16
CA ALA A 20 -9.31 9.34 9.74
C ALA A 20 -8.48 10.10 8.70
N LEU A 21 -8.01 11.31 9.02
CA LEU A 21 -6.93 11.95 8.28
C LEU A 21 -5.60 11.62 8.95
N THR A 22 -4.72 10.95 8.21
CA THR A 22 -3.50 10.33 8.73
C THR A 22 -2.30 10.60 7.84
N GLY A 23 -1.11 10.26 8.35
CA GLY A 23 0.13 10.28 7.58
C GLY A 23 1.14 11.34 8.07
N PRO A 24 2.44 11.18 7.76
CA PRO A 24 3.51 12.03 8.30
C PRO A 24 3.42 13.50 7.88
N CYS A 25 2.73 13.80 6.78
CA CYS A 25 2.59 15.16 6.29
C CYS A 25 1.44 15.93 6.93
N VAL A 26 0.62 15.29 7.78
CA VAL A 26 -0.52 15.92 8.45
C VAL A 26 -0.06 16.56 9.76
N LYS A 27 -0.33 17.86 9.95
CA LYS A 27 0.03 18.61 11.16
C LYS A 27 -0.68 18.09 12.41
N SER A 28 -1.99 17.88 12.29
CA SER A 28 -2.87 17.45 13.38
C SER A 28 -3.79 16.34 12.86
N PRO A 29 -3.37 15.06 12.94
CA PRO A 29 -4.21 13.93 12.59
C PRO A 29 -5.51 13.93 13.41
N GLN A 30 -6.65 13.75 12.76
CA GLN A 30 -7.96 13.80 13.41
C GLN A 30 -9.00 13.01 12.63
N TYR A 31 -10.14 12.76 13.28
CA TYR A 31 -11.30 12.14 12.65
C TYR A 31 -12.22 13.21 12.05
N TYR A 32 -12.85 12.87 10.93
CA TYR A 32 -13.89 13.68 10.30
C TYR A 32 -15.16 12.87 10.14
N GLN A 33 -16.29 13.50 10.43
CA GLN A 33 -17.59 12.99 10.01
C GLN A 33 -17.86 13.52 8.61
N THR A 34 -18.09 12.61 7.66
CA THR A 34 -18.29 12.94 6.25
C THR A 34 -19.33 12.02 5.63
N VAL A 35 -19.49 12.07 4.31
CA VAL A 35 -20.31 11.15 3.52
C VAL A 35 -19.43 10.39 2.53
N VAL A 36 -19.89 9.21 2.12
CA VAL A 36 -19.26 8.42 1.05
C VAL A 36 -19.08 9.28 -0.21
N GLY A 37 -17.89 9.26 -0.81
CA GLY A 37 -17.61 10.02 -2.02
C GLY A 37 -17.37 11.52 -1.80
N ALA A 38 -17.21 11.98 -0.56
CA ALA A 38 -16.96 13.40 -0.28
C ALA A 38 -15.63 13.88 -0.86
N ASN A 39 -15.60 15.17 -1.22
CA ASN A 39 -14.38 15.86 -1.64
C ASN A 39 -13.43 16.02 -0.45
N ILE A 40 -12.15 15.71 -0.64
CA ILE A 40 -11.16 15.73 0.44
C ILE A 40 -10.59 17.13 0.74
N GLU A 41 -10.83 18.12 -0.12
CA GLU A 41 -10.22 19.46 -0.04
C GLU A 41 -10.42 20.11 1.33
N SER A 42 -11.68 20.15 1.80
CA SER A 42 -12.05 20.69 3.11
C SER A 42 -11.36 20.00 4.29
N MET A 43 -10.96 18.74 4.11
CA MET A 43 -10.32 17.93 5.13
C MET A 43 -8.81 18.18 5.19
N VAL A 44 -8.18 18.55 4.06
CA VAL A 44 -6.72 18.70 3.94
C VAL A 44 -6.26 20.16 3.96
N GLN A 45 -7.11 21.12 3.56
CA GLN A 45 -6.74 22.52 3.43
C GLN A 45 -6.19 23.10 4.74
N GLY A 46 -5.02 23.74 4.69
CA GLY A 46 -4.33 24.35 5.83
C GLY A 46 -3.69 23.36 6.82
N LYS A 47 -3.98 22.06 6.72
CA LYS A 47 -3.61 21.03 7.70
C LYS A 47 -2.43 20.15 7.30
N ILE A 48 -1.91 20.35 6.08
CA ILE A 48 -0.74 19.64 5.56
C ILE A 48 0.52 20.50 5.72
N ASN A 49 1.66 19.84 5.95
CA ASN A 49 2.98 20.46 5.99
C ASN A 49 3.38 20.99 4.60
N ASN A 50 4.24 22.02 4.55
CA ASN A 50 4.80 22.54 3.30
C ASN A 50 5.86 21.58 2.73
N CYS A 51 5.41 20.51 2.09
CA CYS A 51 6.24 19.57 1.34
C CYS A 51 5.50 19.08 0.10
N SER A 52 6.21 18.51 -0.87
CA SER A 52 5.53 17.78 -1.96
C SER A 52 4.93 16.50 -1.39
N HIS A 53 3.61 16.35 -1.56
CA HIS A 53 2.84 15.29 -0.90
C HIS A 53 1.90 14.57 -1.87
N ARG A 54 1.59 13.33 -1.50
CA ARG A 54 0.59 12.49 -2.13
C ARG A 54 -0.62 12.36 -1.23
N PHE A 55 -1.80 12.61 -1.77
CA PHE A 55 -3.05 12.22 -1.12
C PHE A 55 -3.43 10.80 -1.57
N ILE A 56 -3.76 9.98 -0.59
CA ILE A 56 -4.18 8.60 -0.80
C ILE A 56 -5.56 8.43 -0.15
N SER A 57 -6.56 8.06 -0.95
CA SER A 57 -7.84 7.59 -0.45
C SER A 57 -7.67 6.14 0.00
N GLY A 58 -7.73 5.91 1.30
CA GLY A 58 -7.38 4.65 1.94
C GLY A 58 -5.99 4.68 2.59
N ASN A 59 -5.44 3.49 2.82
CA ASN A 59 -4.12 3.29 3.44
C ASN A 59 -3.00 3.27 2.40
N VAL A 60 -1.73 3.19 2.84
CA VAL A 60 -0.57 3.21 1.94
C VAL A 60 -0.34 1.93 1.14
N LEU A 61 -0.98 0.82 1.52
CA LEU A 61 -0.78 -0.49 0.89
C LEU A 61 -1.76 -0.70 -0.27
N THR A 62 -3.03 -0.36 -0.08
CA THR A 62 -4.12 -0.63 -1.04
C THR A 62 -4.84 0.63 -1.52
N GLY A 63 -4.52 1.79 -0.96
CA GLY A 63 -5.22 3.03 -1.25
C GLY A 63 -4.89 3.61 -2.63
N ILE A 64 -5.80 4.46 -3.11
CA ILE A 64 -5.75 5.04 -4.45
C ILE A 64 -5.21 6.48 -4.37
N LYS A 65 -4.28 6.84 -5.26
CA LYS A 65 -3.80 8.23 -5.38
C LYS A 65 -4.95 9.12 -5.85
N VAL A 66 -5.20 10.19 -5.12
CA VAL A 66 -6.22 11.20 -5.44
C VAL A 66 -5.61 12.60 -5.48
N ALA A 67 -6.27 13.53 -6.18
CA ALA A 67 -5.90 14.94 -6.14
C ALA A 67 -6.33 15.58 -4.81
N GLY A 68 -5.76 16.73 -4.45
CA GLY A 68 -6.14 17.46 -3.22
C GLY A 68 -7.58 17.97 -3.21
N ASN A 69 -8.18 18.12 -4.41
CA ASN A 69 -9.60 18.39 -4.64
C ASN A 69 -10.34 17.16 -5.18
N GLY A 70 -9.75 15.97 -5.03
CA GLY A 70 -10.34 14.71 -5.46
C GLY A 70 -11.40 14.20 -4.49
N PHE A 71 -11.97 13.06 -4.84
CA PHE A 71 -13.03 12.42 -4.07
C PHE A 71 -12.51 11.18 -3.36
N MET A 72 -13.10 10.90 -2.21
CA MET A 72 -12.82 9.69 -1.45
C MET A 72 -13.45 8.45 -2.12
N ASP A 73 -12.69 7.37 -2.18
CA ASP A 73 -13.17 6.05 -2.56
C ASP A 73 -14.27 5.55 -1.60
N PRO A 74 -15.37 4.95 -2.09
CA PRO A 74 -16.48 4.54 -1.23
C PRO A 74 -16.13 3.57 -0.10
N TYR A 75 -15.10 2.73 -0.30
CA TYR A 75 -14.67 1.73 0.66
C TYR A 75 -13.63 2.28 1.64
N ALA A 76 -12.97 3.40 1.30
CA ALA A 76 -11.96 4.02 2.15
C ALA A 76 -12.54 4.46 3.51
N THR A 77 -11.76 4.23 4.55
CA THR A 77 -12.03 4.62 5.95
C THR A 77 -11.05 5.68 6.45
N GLN A 78 -10.08 6.05 5.63
CA GLN A 78 -9.06 7.02 5.98
C GLN A 78 -8.54 7.73 4.73
N ILE A 79 -7.95 8.90 4.94
CA ILE A 79 -7.12 9.59 3.97
C ILE A 79 -5.71 9.56 4.53
N THR A 80 -4.75 9.12 3.72
CA THR A 80 -3.34 9.07 4.11
C THR A 80 -2.55 10.07 3.28
N VAL A 81 -1.75 10.91 3.94
CA VAL A 81 -0.90 11.91 3.29
C VAL A 81 0.58 11.61 3.57
N ILE A 82 1.32 11.30 2.52
CA ILE A 82 2.75 10.97 2.56
C ILE A 82 3.56 11.91 1.67
N GLU A 83 4.89 11.96 1.86
CA GLU A 83 5.76 12.70 0.95
C GLU A 83 5.79 12.04 -0.44
N GLU A 84 5.71 12.83 -1.52
CA GLU A 84 5.81 12.31 -2.89
C GLU A 84 7.25 11.82 -3.17
N GLY A 85 8.25 12.53 -2.64
CA GLY A 85 9.67 12.20 -2.74
C GLY A 85 10.33 12.53 -4.08
N ASN A 86 9.59 13.08 -5.05
CA ASN A 86 10.07 13.51 -6.38
C ASN A 86 11.27 14.48 -6.35
N ASN A 87 11.44 15.25 -5.28
CA ASN A 87 12.55 16.21 -5.13
C ASN A 87 13.87 15.57 -4.66
N ILE A 88 13.90 14.25 -4.40
CA ILE A 88 15.08 13.57 -3.88
C ILE A 88 15.79 12.84 -5.03
N HIS A 89 16.92 13.42 -5.46
CA HIS A 89 17.80 12.82 -6.46
C HIS A 89 18.93 12.02 -5.77
N GLU A 90 19.01 10.72 -6.04
CA GLU A 90 20.08 9.86 -5.51
C GLU A 90 21.34 10.02 -6.37
N LEU A 91 22.37 10.68 -5.83
CA LEU A 91 23.62 10.98 -6.56
C LEU A 91 24.33 9.72 -7.09
N LEU A 92 24.28 8.60 -6.34
CA LEU A 92 24.92 7.33 -6.69
C LEU A 92 23.92 6.16 -6.81
N GLY A 93 22.65 6.44 -7.10
CA GLY A 93 21.61 5.41 -7.32
C GLY A 93 21.65 4.26 -6.30
N TRP A 94 21.92 3.04 -6.76
CA TRP A 94 21.97 1.83 -5.91
C TRP A 94 23.09 1.85 -4.86
N GLY A 95 24.18 2.60 -5.10
CA GLY A 95 25.34 2.70 -4.22
C GLY A 95 25.20 3.73 -3.10
N MET A 96 24.11 4.49 -3.06
CA MET A 96 23.90 5.47 -1.98
C MET A 96 23.72 4.77 -0.63
N PRO A 97 24.43 5.21 0.44
CA PRO A 97 24.25 4.66 1.76
C PRO A 97 22.89 5.11 2.34
N ARG A 98 21.93 4.20 2.35
CA ARG A 98 20.56 4.45 2.82
C ARG A 98 20.48 4.30 4.34
N PHE A 99 20.72 5.38 5.09
CA PHE A 99 20.78 5.34 6.56
C PHE A 99 19.43 5.41 7.28
N ARG A 100 18.35 5.88 6.63
CA ARG A 100 17.01 6.03 7.23
C ARG A 100 15.91 5.38 6.41
N LYS A 101 16.24 4.31 5.67
CA LYS A 101 15.28 3.59 4.84
C LYS A 101 15.13 2.16 5.34
N PHE A 102 13.90 1.67 5.28
CA PHE A 102 13.59 0.30 5.65
C PHE A 102 14.05 -0.68 4.55
N SER A 103 14.55 -1.85 4.96
CA SER A 103 14.90 -2.96 4.07
C SER A 103 14.55 -4.28 4.74
N VAL A 104 13.68 -5.07 4.09
CA VAL A 104 13.25 -6.39 4.56
C VAL A 104 14.43 -7.36 4.65
N SER A 105 15.27 -7.37 3.61
CA SER A 105 16.48 -8.20 3.54
C SER A 105 17.64 -7.65 4.38
N ARG A 106 17.45 -6.54 5.11
CA ARG A 106 18.48 -5.88 5.95
C ARG A 106 19.76 -5.49 5.18
N THR A 107 19.64 -5.23 3.88
CA THR A 107 20.78 -4.90 2.99
C THR A 107 21.21 -3.44 3.04
N TYR A 108 20.42 -2.55 3.66
CA TYR A 108 20.77 -1.14 3.81
C TYR A 108 21.63 -0.90 5.04
N PHE A 109 22.45 0.15 5.01
CA PHE A 109 23.25 0.59 6.16
C PHE A 109 22.41 0.87 7.42
N THR A 110 21.11 1.16 7.27
CA THR A 110 20.18 1.24 8.40
C THR A 110 20.22 -0.02 9.29
N ALA A 111 20.38 -1.22 8.73
CA ALA A 111 20.44 -2.46 9.51
C ALA A 111 21.67 -2.51 10.45
N ILE A 112 22.78 -1.89 10.06
CA ILE A 112 23.98 -1.76 10.90
C ILE A 112 23.71 -0.76 12.01
N LEU A 113 23.13 0.40 11.67
CA LEU A 113 22.77 1.42 12.66
C LEU A 113 21.72 0.91 13.68
N GLU A 114 20.87 -0.04 13.28
CA GLU A 114 19.91 -0.73 14.16
C GLU A 114 20.54 -1.76 15.10
N SER A 115 21.84 -2.05 14.97
CA SER A 115 22.53 -2.96 15.89
C SER A 115 22.44 -2.45 17.33
N LYS A 116 22.42 -3.38 18.29
CA LYS A 116 22.27 -3.06 19.72
C LYS A 116 23.31 -2.04 20.21
N LEU A 117 24.55 -2.15 19.71
CA LEU A 117 25.64 -1.24 20.06
C LEU A 117 25.40 0.17 19.54
N LEU A 118 25.03 0.32 18.27
CA LEU A 118 24.81 1.64 17.66
C LEU A 118 23.47 2.27 18.09
N ARG A 119 22.44 1.48 18.37
CA ARG A 119 21.19 1.99 18.98
C ARG A 119 21.38 2.57 20.37
N ASN A 120 22.27 2.00 21.19
CA ASN A 120 22.58 2.56 22.50
C ASN A 120 23.33 3.90 22.39
N LEU A 121 24.10 4.11 21.32
CA LEU A 121 24.89 5.31 21.10
C LEU A 121 24.11 6.42 20.37
N PHE A 122 23.28 6.06 19.39
CA PHE A 122 22.59 7.00 18.49
C PHE A 122 21.05 7.02 18.66
N GLY A 123 20.51 6.19 19.55
CA GLY A 123 19.07 6.09 19.81
C GLY A 123 18.29 5.31 18.74
N ASN A 124 16.95 5.38 18.84
CA ASN A 124 16.06 4.70 17.89
C ASN A 124 15.99 5.45 16.55
N ILE A 125 16.18 4.72 15.46
CA ILE A 125 16.14 5.27 14.11
C ILE A 125 14.68 5.42 13.68
N LYS A 126 14.31 6.63 13.24
CA LYS A 126 13.02 6.89 12.59
C LYS A 126 13.18 6.79 11.08
N TYR A 127 12.53 5.79 10.47
CA TYR A 127 12.48 5.64 9.02
C TYR A 127 11.78 6.84 8.37
N LYS A 128 12.27 7.23 7.20
CA LYS A 128 11.64 8.24 6.37
C LYS A 128 10.94 7.58 5.17
N TRP A 129 9.62 7.59 5.21
CA TRP A 129 8.75 7.04 4.16
C TRP A 129 8.41 8.09 3.11
N ASP A 130 8.45 7.70 1.85
CA ASP A 130 8.05 8.49 0.69
C ASP A 130 7.39 7.57 -0.35
N ALA A 131 6.74 8.14 -1.36
CA ALA A 131 5.99 7.40 -2.38
C ALA A 131 6.84 6.91 -3.56
N ARG A 132 8.18 6.90 -3.43
CA ARG A 132 9.10 6.56 -4.52
C ARG A 132 9.25 5.06 -4.69
N LEU A 133 9.34 4.63 -5.95
CA LEU A 133 9.73 3.26 -6.28
C LEU A 133 11.26 3.16 -6.26
N MET A 134 11.78 2.50 -5.22
CA MET A 134 13.22 2.39 -4.96
C MET A 134 13.83 1.20 -5.72
N GLY A 135 13.98 1.34 -7.03
CA GLY A 135 14.52 0.31 -7.92
C GLY A 135 13.88 0.35 -9.31
N GLY A 136 14.15 -0.67 -10.13
CA GLY A 136 13.46 -0.87 -11.41
C GLY A 136 12.65 -2.17 -11.39
N LYS A 137 11.68 -2.28 -12.30
CA LYS A 137 10.95 -3.52 -12.55
C LYS A 137 11.89 -4.62 -13.03
N ARG A 138 11.75 -5.83 -12.50
CA ARG A 138 12.54 -7.02 -12.87
C ARG A 138 11.63 -8.23 -13.00
N ALA A 139 12.15 -9.30 -13.59
CA ALA A 139 11.47 -10.60 -13.57
C ALA A 139 11.26 -11.08 -12.13
N ILE A 140 10.22 -11.89 -11.91
CA ILE A 140 9.95 -12.49 -10.60
C ILE A 140 11.12 -13.39 -10.17
N ILE A 141 11.51 -13.32 -8.89
CA ILE A 141 12.56 -14.15 -8.29
C ILE A 141 11.90 -15.04 -7.25
N MET A 142 12.19 -16.34 -7.31
CA MET A 142 11.67 -17.32 -6.36
C MET A 142 12.60 -17.35 -5.13
N SER A 143 12.43 -16.44 -4.17
CA SER A 143 13.33 -16.27 -3.02
C SER A 143 12.69 -16.57 -1.66
N GLY A 144 11.43 -17.04 -1.65
CA GLY A 144 10.61 -17.24 -0.46
C GLY A 144 10.29 -15.94 0.28
N GLU A 145 10.27 -14.80 -0.42
CA GLU A 145 10.05 -13.49 0.24
C GLU A 145 8.57 -13.26 0.60
N TYR A 146 7.65 -13.79 -0.21
CA TYR A 146 6.20 -13.63 -0.02
C TYR A 146 5.66 -14.53 1.09
N ASP A 147 6.20 -15.73 1.27
CA ASP A 147 5.78 -16.69 2.32
C ASP A 147 5.93 -16.11 3.74
N LYS A 148 6.82 -15.13 3.91
CA LYS A 148 7.06 -14.47 5.20
C LYS A 148 5.97 -13.47 5.59
N VAL A 149 5.15 -13.04 4.63
CA VAL A 149 4.18 -11.94 4.82
C VAL A 149 2.76 -12.29 4.39
N LEU A 150 2.56 -13.38 3.63
CA LEU A 150 1.25 -13.86 3.24
C LEU A 150 0.78 -14.94 4.25
N PRO A 151 -0.22 -14.66 5.10
CA PRO A 151 -0.69 -15.61 6.11
C PRO A 151 -1.78 -16.54 5.55
N MET A 152 -1.55 -17.12 4.36
CA MET A 152 -2.48 -18.02 3.68
C MET A 152 -1.75 -19.30 3.29
N ASP A 153 -2.46 -20.43 3.23
CA ASP A 153 -1.89 -21.74 2.85
C ASP A 153 -1.83 -21.89 1.33
N ILE A 154 -1.07 -20.98 0.70
CA ILE A 154 -0.92 -20.86 -0.75
C ILE A 154 0.57 -20.76 -1.06
N TYR A 155 0.98 -21.19 -2.25
CA TYR A 155 2.33 -20.98 -2.76
C TYR A 155 2.42 -19.69 -3.58
N PRO A 156 2.63 -18.50 -2.96
CA PRO A 156 2.49 -17.19 -3.62
C PRO A 156 3.41 -17.02 -4.82
N GLU A 157 4.68 -17.41 -4.71
CA GLU A 157 5.63 -17.22 -5.81
C GLU A 157 5.26 -18.05 -7.04
N PHE A 158 4.77 -19.27 -6.84
CA PHE A 158 4.30 -20.13 -7.91
C PHE A 158 2.99 -19.59 -8.51
N LEU A 159 2.08 -19.11 -7.66
CA LEU A 159 0.80 -18.52 -8.08
C LEU A 159 1.04 -17.27 -8.92
N PHE A 160 1.87 -16.32 -8.46
CA PHE A 160 2.20 -15.11 -9.21
C PHE A 160 2.92 -15.43 -10.52
N LYS A 161 3.77 -16.46 -10.55
CA LYS A 161 4.40 -16.91 -11.79
C LYS A 161 3.37 -17.48 -12.77
N ALA A 162 2.39 -18.26 -12.29
CA ALA A 162 1.29 -18.77 -13.12
C ALA A 162 0.43 -17.62 -13.67
N MET A 163 0.10 -16.63 -12.83
CA MET A 163 -0.61 -15.40 -13.20
C MET A 163 0.12 -14.59 -14.26
N ILE A 164 1.43 -14.36 -14.10
CA ILE A 164 2.26 -13.65 -15.09
C ILE A 164 2.31 -14.42 -16.42
N ALA A 165 2.33 -15.75 -16.37
CA ALA A 165 2.32 -16.60 -17.55
C ALA A 165 0.94 -16.75 -18.20
N GLY A 166 -0.13 -16.30 -17.54
CA GLY A 166 -1.52 -16.52 -17.99
C GLY A 166 -1.93 -18.00 -18.02
N ASN A 167 -1.34 -18.85 -17.16
CA ASN A 167 -1.68 -20.26 -17.11
C ASN A 167 -2.82 -20.50 -16.11
N ILE A 168 -4.04 -20.57 -16.62
CA ILE A 168 -5.27 -20.64 -15.81
C ILE A 168 -5.35 -21.94 -15.02
N ASP A 169 -5.09 -23.09 -15.64
CA ASP A 169 -5.12 -24.39 -14.95
C ASP A 169 -4.21 -24.40 -13.71
N LYS A 170 -3.00 -23.83 -13.82
CA LYS A 170 -2.10 -23.68 -12.67
C LYS A 170 -2.59 -22.66 -11.66
N MET A 171 -3.18 -21.55 -12.11
CA MET A 171 -3.73 -20.55 -11.21
C MET A 171 -4.84 -21.15 -10.34
N GLU A 172 -5.74 -21.93 -10.93
CA GLU A 172 -6.80 -22.64 -10.20
C GLU A 172 -6.22 -23.67 -9.22
N ALA A 173 -5.29 -24.51 -9.69
CA ALA A 173 -4.64 -25.52 -8.85
C ALA A 173 -3.85 -24.91 -7.68
N LEU A 174 -3.43 -23.65 -7.77
CA LEU A 174 -2.70 -22.90 -6.76
C LEU A 174 -3.59 -21.97 -5.92
N GLY A 175 -4.92 -22.07 -6.03
CA GLY A 175 -5.85 -21.33 -5.17
C GLY A 175 -6.06 -19.87 -5.58
N ALA A 176 -6.01 -19.54 -6.88
CA ALA A 176 -6.21 -18.16 -7.34
C ALA A 176 -7.53 -17.52 -6.87
N TYR A 177 -8.59 -18.31 -6.67
CA TYR A 177 -9.89 -17.83 -6.20
C TYR A 177 -9.91 -17.41 -4.72
N GLU A 178 -8.90 -17.80 -3.95
CA GLU A 178 -8.83 -17.52 -2.51
C GLU A 178 -8.23 -16.15 -2.20
N ILE A 179 -7.65 -15.46 -3.21
CA ILE A 179 -6.94 -14.20 -3.02
C ILE A 179 -7.61 -13.04 -3.76
N ALA A 180 -7.60 -11.88 -3.13
CA ALA A 180 -7.91 -10.58 -3.72
C ALA A 180 -6.62 -9.75 -3.88
N PRO A 181 -6.63 -8.69 -4.72
CA PRO A 181 -5.51 -7.77 -4.83
C PRO A 181 -5.00 -7.25 -3.48
N GLU A 182 -5.90 -6.92 -2.56
CA GLU A 182 -5.56 -6.35 -1.26
C GLU A 182 -4.79 -7.32 -0.36
N ASP A 183 -5.01 -8.64 -0.50
CA ASP A 183 -4.35 -9.67 0.30
C ASP A 183 -2.84 -9.73 0.01
N VAL A 184 -2.44 -9.40 -1.22
CA VAL A 184 -1.05 -9.44 -1.67
C VAL A 184 -0.34 -8.10 -1.57
N ALA A 185 -0.97 -7.08 -0.98
CA ALA A 185 -0.40 -5.75 -0.87
C ALA A 185 0.91 -5.72 -0.06
N LEU A 186 1.01 -6.55 0.99
CA LEU A 186 2.27 -6.72 1.72
C LEU A 186 3.32 -7.47 0.92
N CYS A 187 2.93 -8.44 0.09
CA CYS A 187 3.84 -9.12 -0.84
C CYS A 187 4.44 -8.11 -1.82
N GLU A 188 3.62 -7.20 -2.36
CA GLU A 188 4.07 -6.14 -3.26
C GLU A 188 5.07 -5.19 -2.57
N PHE A 189 4.80 -4.84 -1.31
CA PHE A 189 5.69 -4.00 -0.52
C PHE A 189 7.08 -4.62 -0.31
N VAL A 190 7.13 -5.92 0.02
CA VAL A 190 8.41 -6.62 0.25
C VAL A 190 9.11 -7.04 -1.06
N CYS A 191 8.40 -7.06 -2.18
CA CYS A 191 8.88 -7.54 -3.48
C CYS A 191 10.21 -6.90 -3.89
N THR A 192 11.24 -7.72 -4.06
CA THR A 192 12.55 -7.27 -4.55
C THR A 192 12.52 -6.89 -6.03
N SER A 193 11.66 -7.56 -6.82
CA SER A 193 11.49 -7.31 -8.26
C SER A 193 10.61 -6.10 -8.60
N LYS A 194 9.98 -5.46 -7.61
CA LYS A 194 9.10 -4.28 -7.78
C LYS A 194 7.97 -4.51 -8.78
N LEU A 195 7.41 -5.72 -8.74
CA LEU A 195 6.25 -6.10 -9.52
C LEU A 195 4.98 -5.53 -8.89
N PRO A 196 4.04 -5.00 -9.69
CA PRO A 196 2.75 -4.55 -9.19
C PRO A 196 1.85 -5.77 -8.96
N LEU A 197 2.11 -6.54 -7.90
CA LEU A 197 1.44 -7.82 -7.63
C LEU A 197 -0.07 -7.65 -7.49
N GLN A 198 -0.55 -6.57 -6.87
CA GLN A 198 -2.00 -6.29 -6.75
C GLN A 198 -2.66 -6.18 -8.13
N GLN A 199 -2.00 -5.49 -9.07
CA GLN A 199 -2.48 -5.35 -10.45
C GLN A 199 -2.42 -6.69 -11.21
N ILE A 200 -1.36 -7.48 -11.00
CA ILE A 200 -1.22 -8.82 -11.60
C ILE A 200 -2.37 -9.72 -11.16
N VAL A 201 -2.68 -9.74 -9.86
CA VAL A 201 -3.81 -10.50 -9.32
C VAL A 201 -5.12 -10.03 -9.94
N ARG A 202 -5.38 -8.71 -9.96
CA ARG A 202 -6.60 -8.15 -10.56
C ARG A 202 -6.79 -8.58 -12.01
N ASN A 203 -5.74 -8.40 -12.84
CA ASN A 203 -5.78 -8.77 -14.25
C ASN A 203 -6.00 -10.26 -14.45
N SER A 204 -5.38 -11.09 -13.61
CA SER A 204 -5.46 -12.55 -13.71
C SER A 204 -6.86 -13.05 -13.36
N LEU A 205 -7.46 -12.52 -12.30
CA LEU A 205 -8.85 -12.80 -11.94
C LEU A 205 -9.83 -12.34 -13.02
N ASP A 206 -9.55 -11.21 -13.69
CA ASP A 206 -10.38 -10.73 -14.79
C ASP A 206 -10.28 -11.61 -16.03
N ILE A 207 -9.11 -12.22 -16.28
CA ILE A 207 -8.92 -13.23 -17.34
C ILE A 207 -9.71 -14.50 -17.00
N MET A 208 -9.55 -15.03 -15.78
CA MET A 208 -10.30 -16.22 -15.35
C MET A 208 -11.80 -16.02 -15.47
N LYS A 209 -12.30 -14.84 -15.07
CA LYS A 209 -13.72 -14.49 -15.20
C LYS A 209 -14.19 -14.56 -16.66
N LYS A 210 -13.39 -14.07 -17.61
CA LYS A 210 -13.76 -14.06 -19.04
C LYS A 210 -13.81 -15.46 -19.65
N GLU A 211 -13.02 -16.41 -19.16
CA GLU A 211 -13.08 -17.80 -19.65
C GLU A 211 -14.32 -18.56 -19.15
N LEU A 212 -14.94 -18.07 -18.06
CA LEU A 212 -16.17 -18.65 -17.51
C LEU A 212 -17.45 -18.05 -18.14
N GLU A 213 -17.36 -16.90 -18.79
CA GLU A 213 -18.47 -16.20 -19.48
C GLU A 213 -18.57 -16.59 -20.96
#